data_AF-A0A0L0RZR4-F1
#
_entry.id   AF-A0A0L0RZR4-F1
#
_cell.length_a   1.000
_cell.length_b   1.000
_cell.length_c   1.000
_cell.angle_alpha   90.00
_cell.angle_beta   90.00
_cell.angle_gamma   90.00
#
_symmetry.space_group_name_H-M   'P 1'
#
loop_
_entity.id
_entity.type
_entity.pdbx_description
1 polymer ?
#
loop_
_entity_poly.entity_id
_entity_poly.type
_entity_poly.pdbx_seq_one_letter_code
_entity_poly.pdbx_strand_id
1 'polypeptide(L)'
;MNENYDVIVLGTGLTECILSGLLAGEGKRVLHMDRNEFYGGESASLNLSQIYRKFRDGVAAPESYGRDRDYAIDLIPKFMMANGAFVRMVRLLTTVWRTVFE
;
A
#
# COMPACT_ATOMS: atom_id res chain seq x y z
N MET A 1 -19.63 -9.49 -10.05
CA MET A 1 -19.19 -8.20 -9.48
C MET A 1 -20.39 -7.26 -9.51
N ASN A 2 -20.55 -6.40 -8.51
CA ASN A 2 -21.51 -5.30 -8.63
C ASN A 2 -21.02 -4.37 -9.74
N GLU A 3 -21.90 -3.92 -10.63
CA GLU A 3 -21.50 -3.08 -11.78
C GLU A 3 -21.51 -1.58 -11.44
N ASN A 4 -22.09 -1.21 -10.28
CA ASN A 4 -22.24 0.17 -9.86
C ASN A 4 -21.45 0.47 -8.59
N TYR A 5 -20.48 1.38 -8.72
CA TYR A 5 -19.68 1.93 -7.63
C TYR A 5 -19.81 3.45 -7.62
N ASP A 6 -19.70 4.05 -6.44
CA ASP A 6 -19.77 5.50 -6.32
C ASP A 6 -18.40 6.13 -6.66
N VAL A 7 -17.31 5.40 -6.43
CA VAL A 7 -15.94 5.81 -6.77
C VAL A 7 -15.12 4.60 -7.24
N ILE A 8 -14.30 4.79 -8.28
CA ILE A 8 -13.30 3.83 -8.73
C ILE A 8 -11.91 4.42 -8.49
N VAL A 9 -11.06 3.71 -7.76
CA VAL A 9 -9.68 4.10 -7.46
C VAL A 9 -8.74 3.15 -8.20
N LEU A 10 -7.84 3.72 -9.00
CA LEU A 10 -6.86 2.99 -9.81
C LEU A 10 -5.46 3.20 -9.24
N GLY A 11 -4.80 2.11 -8.87
CA GLY A 11 -3.50 2.10 -8.22
C GLY A 11 -3.62 1.95 -6.70
N THR A 12 -2.67 1.24 -6.11
CA THR A 12 -2.62 0.94 -4.67
C THR A 12 -1.46 1.65 -3.97
N GLY A 13 -1.09 2.82 -4.47
CA GLY A 13 -0.16 3.71 -3.80
C GLY A 13 -0.72 4.18 -2.45
N LEU A 14 0.16 4.77 -1.64
CA LEU A 14 -0.20 5.21 -0.29
C LEU A 14 -1.35 6.23 -0.32
N THR A 15 -1.34 7.16 -1.28
CA THR A 15 -2.37 8.20 -1.43
C THR A 15 -3.71 7.61 -1.82
N GLU A 16 -3.73 6.71 -2.81
CA GLU A 16 -4.93 6.03 -3.28
C GLU A 16 -5.58 5.19 -2.18
N CYS A 17 -4.77 4.44 -1.42
CA CYS A 17 -5.25 3.65 -0.27
C CYS A 17 -5.88 4.52 0.82
N ILE A 18 -5.30 5.67 1.12
CA ILE A 18 -5.87 6.60 2.10
C ILE A 18 -7.21 7.15 1.63
N LEU A 19 -7.29 7.63 0.39
CA LEU A 19 -8.52 8.18 -0.18
C LEU A 19 -9.62 7.11 -0.24
N SER A 20 -9.27 5.91 -0.69
CA SER A 20 -10.17 4.75 -0.73
C SER A 20 -10.75 4.44 0.65
N GLY A 21 -9.89 4.39 1.69
CA GLY A 21 -10.31 4.15 3.07
C GLY A 21 -11.20 5.26 3.65
N LEU A 22 -10.90 6.53 3.37
CA LEU A 22 -11.72 7.66 3.82
C LEU A 22 -13.11 7.65 3.18
N LEU A 23 -13.17 7.46 1.86
CA LEU A 23 -14.43 7.41 1.11
C LEU A 23 -15.30 6.22 1.52
N ALA A 24 -14.69 5.06 1.74
CA ALA A 24 -15.39 3.89 2.27
C ALA A 24 -15.92 4.14 3.69
N GLY A 25 -15.15 4.83 4.53
CA GLY A 25 -15.57 5.26 5.87
C GLY A 25 -16.75 6.24 5.87
N GLU A 26 -16.91 7.03 4.81
CA GLU A 26 -18.09 7.89 4.58
C GLU A 26 -19.28 7.14 3.93
N GLY A 27 -19.19 5.82 3.79
CA GLY A 27 -20.27 4.97 3.26
C GLY A 27 -20.33 4.92 1.73
N LYS A 28 -19.29 5.36 1.00
CA LYS A 28 -19.22 5.20 -0.46
C LYS A 28 -18.87 3.76 -0.83
N ARG A 29 -19.48 3.24 -1.90
CA ARG A 29 -19.09 1.96 -2.51
C ARG A 29 -17.88 2.21 -3.40
N VAL A 30 -16.69 1.90 -2.90
CA VAL A 30 -15.42 2.11 -3.60
C VAL A 30 -14.96 0.82 -4.26
N LEU A 31 -14.63 0.89 -5.55
CA LEU A 31 -13.88 -0.16 -6.25
C LEU A 31 -12.41 0.26 -6.33
N HIS A 32 -11.54 -0.47 -5.63
CA HIS A 32 -10.11 -0.18 -5.59
C HIS A 32 -9.34 -1.30 -6.27
N MET A 33 -8.63 -0.97 -7.35
CA MET A 33 -7.89 -1.96 -8.14
C MET A 33 -6.54 -1.43 -8.61
N ASP A 34 -5.62 -2.34 -8.91
CA ASP A 34 -4.30 -2.04 -9.48
C ASP A 34 -4.05 -2.93 -10.70
N ARG A 35 -3.22 -2.44 -11.63
CA ARG A 35 -2.74 -3.24 -12.76
C ARG A 35 -1.58 -4.15 -12.36
N ASN A 36 -0.87 -3.81 -11.28
CA ASN A 36 0.30 -4.54 -10.82
C ASN A 36 -0.13 -5.72 -9.94
N GLU A 37 0.64 -6.81 -9.96
CA GLU A 37 0.41 -7.98 -9.09
C GLU A 37 0.82 -7.73 -7.62
N PHE A 38 1.36 -6.54 -7.32
CA PHE A 38 1.84 -6.14 -6.00
C PHE A 38 1.24 -4.80 -5.58
N TYR A 39 1.09 -4.62 -4.26
CA TYR A 39 0.59 -3.38 -3.68
C TYR A 39 1.68 -2.29 -3.64
N GLY A 40 1.24 -1.03 -3.60
CA GLY A 40 2.10 0.13 -3.33
C GLY A 40 2.55 0.91 -4.56
N GLY A 41 2.31 0.39 -5.77
CA GLY A 41 2.67 1.07 -7.03
C GLY A 41 4.14 1.51 -7.05
N GLU A 42 4.39 2.80 -7.31
CA GLU A 42 5.74 3.39 -7.29
C GLU A 42 6.37 3.44 -5.89
N SER A 43 5.56 3.32 -4.83
CA SER A 43 5.99 3.25 -3.43
C SER A 43 5.95 1.82 -2.87
N ALA A 44 5.97 0.80 -3.74
CA ALA A 44 5.96 -0.59 -3.30
C ALA A 44 7.17 -0.92 -2.42
N SER A 45 6.94 -1.83 -1.47
CA SER A 45 8.00 -2.48 -0.70
C SER A 45 8.22 -3.87 -1.30
N LEU A 46 9.47 -4.14 -1.68
CA LEU A 46 9.84 -5.35 -2.42
C LEU A 46 10.75 -6.22 -1.56
N ASN A 47 10.60 -7.54 -1.71
CA ASN A 47 11.55 -8.49 -1.13
C ASN A 47 12.87 -8.51 -1.93
N LEU A 48 13.84 -9.28 -1.43
CA LEU A 48 15.18 -9.31 -2.01
C LEU A 48 15.17 -9.78 -3.47
N SER A 49 14.43 -10.85 -3.76
CA SER A 49 14.31 -11.44 -5.10
C SER A 49 13.65 -10.49 -6.10
N GLN A 50 12.61 -9.77 -5.65
CA GLN A 50 11.91 -8.76 -6.46
C GLN A 50 12.81 -7.56 -6.77
N ILE A 51 13.61 -7.09 -5.80
CA ILE A 51 14.60 -6.02 -6.02
C ILE A 51 15.65 -6.43 -7.05
N TYR A 52 16.17 -7.67 -6.93
CA TYR A 52 17.12 -8.19 -7.91
C TYR A 52 16.51 -8.29 -9.30
N ARG A 53 15.31 -8.85 -9.43
CA ARG A 53 14.59 -8.89 -10.72
C ARG A 53 14.39 -7.49 -11.32
N LYS A 54 14.07 -6.49 -10.49
CA LYS A 54 13.77 -5.12 -10.94
C LYS A 54 15.02 -4.35 -11.39
N PHE A 55 16.14 -4.49 -10.68
CA PHE A 55 17.34 -3.66 -10.90
C PHE A 55 18.56 -4.41 -11.43
N ARG A 56 18.56 -5.75 -11.36
CA ARG A 56 19.66 -6.64 -11.76
C ARG A 56 19.08 -7.91 -12.41
N ASP A 57 18.28 -7.70 -13.44
CA ASP A 57 17.58 -8.80 -14.09
C ASP A 57 18.56 -9.90 -14.58
N GLY A 58 18.16 -11.15 -14.43
CA GLY A 58 19.02 -12.32 -14.69
C GLY A 58 20.06 -12.65 -13.60
N VAL A 59 20.20 -11.82 -12.56
CA VAL A 59 21.09 -12.10 -11.42
C VAL A 59 20.27 -12.53 -10.21
N ALA A 60 20.55 -13.72 -9.67
CA ALA A 60 19.94 -14.18 -8.42
C ALA A 60 20.52 -13.42 -7.22
N ALA A 61 19.70 -13.21 -6.19
CA ALA A 61 20.17 -12.64 -4.94
C ALA A 61 21.21 -13.58 -4.28
N PRO A 62 22.37 -13.06 -3.82
CA PRO A 62 23.37 -13.87 -3.13
C PRO A 62 22.80 -14.57 -1.88
N GLU A 63 23.09 -15.86 -1.72
CA GLU A 63 22.66 -16.64 -0.55
C GLU A 63 23.18 -16.08 0.79
N SER A 64 24.30 -15.34 0.75
CA SER A 64 24.88 -14.67 1.91
C SER A 64 23.98 -13.60 2.54
N TYR A 65 22.98 -13.10 1.79
CA TYR A 65 22.03 -12.11 2.30
C TYR A 65 20.88 -12.74 3.11
N GLY A 66 20.78 -14.06 3.20
CA GLY A 66 19.79 -14.72 4.04
C GLY A 66 18.45 -14.91 3.35
N ARG A 67 17.36 -14.94 4.13
CA ARG A 67 16.04 -15.35 3.61
C ARG A 67 15.32 -14.17 2.97
N ASP A 68 14.72 -14.41 1.82
CA ASP A 68 13.96 -13.42 1.05
C ASP A 68 12.88 -12.69 1.87
N ARG A 69 12.21 -13.41 2.77
CA ARG A 69 11.12 -12.89 3.63
C ARG A 69 11.58 -11.87 4.67
N ASP A 70 12.88 -11.79 4.94
CA ASP A 70 13.42 -10.88 5.96
C ASP A 70 13.56 -9.45 5.41
N TYR A 71 13.29 -9.26 4.13
CA TYR A 71 13.45 -7.99 3.41
C TYR A 71 12.11 -7.37 3.03
N ALA A 72 11.94 -6.12 3.42
CA ALA A 72 10.90 -5.21 2.94
C ALA A 72 11.60 -3.90 2.53
N ILE A 73 11.99 -3.84 1.26
CA ILE A 73 12.79 -2.75 0.71
C ILE A 73 11.85 -1.78 -0.01
N ASP A 74 11.60 -0.64 0.62
CA ASP A 74 10.80 0.42 0.03
C ASP A 74 11.53 1.06 -1.16
N LEU A 75 10.84 1.16 -2.30
CA LEU A 75 11.38 1.88 -3.47
C LEU A 75 11.56 3.37 -3.19
N ILE A 76 10.70 3.94 -2.33
CA ILE A 76 10.73 5.35 -1.92
C ILE A 76 10.57 5.41 -0.40
N PRO A 77 11.65 5.21 0.38
CA PRO A 77 11.56 5.23 1.84
C PRO A 77 11.24 6.65 2.33
N LYS A 78 10.20 6.78 3.16
CA LYS A 78 9.79 8.05 3.78
C LYS A 78 9.48 7.85 5.25
N PHE A 79 9.96 8.76 6.09
CA PHE A 79 9.60 8.78 7.51
C PHE A 79 8.30 9.54 7.73
N MET A 80 7.55 9.10 8.73
CA MET A 80 6.34 9.78 9.20
C MET A 80 6.70 10.69 10.38
N MET A 81 6.38 11.98 10.25
CA MET A 81 6.47 12.91 11.37
C MET A 81 5.45 12.51 12.44
N ALA A 82 5.89 12.26 13.68
CA ALA A 82 5.06 11.68 14.74
C ALA A 82 3.76 12.49 15.03
N ASN A 83 3.83 13.82 14.98
CA ASN A 83 2.65 14.69 15.05
C ASN A 83 2.40 15.42 13.72
N GLY A 84 2.68 14.75 12.60
CA GLY A 84 2.36 15.22 11.26
C GLY A 84 0.88 15.01 10.91
N ALA A 85 0.43 15.69 9.86
CA ALA A 85 -0.93 15.53 9.34
C ALA A 85 -1.22 14.07 8.96
N PHE A 86 -0.24 13.37 8.39
CA PHE A 86 -0.35 11.97 8.01
C PHE A 86 -0.71 11.06 9.20
N VAL A 87 0.06 11.11 10.30
CA VAL A 87 -0.18 10.25 11.48
C VAL A 87 -1.53 10.59 12.13
N ARG A 88 -1.90 11.87 12.19
CA ARG A 88 -3.23 12.27 12.69
C ARG A 88 -4.37 11.70 11.84
N MET A 89 -4.24 11.74 10.52
CA MET A 89 -5.22 11.19 9.59
C MET A 89 -5.32 9.66 9.71
N VAL A 90 -4.21 8.94 9.81
CA VAL A 90 -4.22 7.47 10.03
C VAL A 90 -4.94 7.12 11.34
N ARG A 91 -4.73 7.91 12.39
CA ARG A 91 -5.44 7.71 13.68
C ARG A 91 -6.96 7.87 13.53
N LEU A 92 -7.43 8.84 12.73
CA LEU A 92 -8.85 9.04 12.48
C LEU A 92 -9.47 7.85 11.75
N LEU A 93 -8.79 7.30 10.74
CA LEU A 93 -9.24 6.10 10.03
C LEU A 93 -9.47 4.94 11.01
N THR A 94 -8.50 4.62 11.87
CA THR A 94 -8.64 3.51 12.83
C THR A 94 -9.80 3.70 13.80
N THR A 95 -10.14 4.94 14.17
CA THR A 95 -11.31 5.22 15.00
C THR A 95 -12.61 4.96 14.25
N VAL A 96 -12.73 5.40 13.00
CA VAL A 96 -13.93 5.17 12.17
C VAL A 96 -14.17 3.68 11.96
N TRP A 97 -13.13 2.90 11.66
CA TRP A 97 -13.26 1.45 11.47
C TRP A 97 -13.75 0.71 12.72
N ARG A 98 -13.37 1.14 13.93
CA ARG A 98 -13.91 0.56 15.18
C ARG A 98 -15.37 0.91 15.41
N THR A 99 -15.79 2.13 15.09
CA THR A 99 -17.17 2.57 15.28
C THR A 99 -18.15 2.01 14.23
N VAL A 100 -17.67 1.60 13.07
CA VAL A 100 -18.52 1.06 11.97
C VAL A 100 -18.67 -0.46 12.04
N PHE A 101 -17.71 -1.18 12.63
CA PHE A 101 -17.69 -2.65 12.69
C PHE A 101 -17.89 -3.24 14.10
N GLU A 102 -18.15 -2.40 15.11
CA GLU A 102 -18.71 -2.78 16.42
C GLU A 102 -20.14 -2.22 16.55
#